data_AF-A0A957NGP9-F1
#
_entry.id   AF-A0A957NGP9-F1
#
_cell.length_a   1.000
_cell.length_b   1.000
_cell.length_c   1.000
_cell.angle_alpha   90.00
_cell.angle_beta   90.00
_cell.angle_gamma   90.00
#
_symmetry.space_group_name_H-M   'P 1'
#
loop_
_entity.id
_entity.type
_entity.pdbx_description
1 polymer ?
#
loop_
_entity_poly.entity_id
_entity_poly.type
_entity_poly.pdbx_seq_one_letter_code
_entity_poly.pdbx_strand_id
1 'polypeptide(L)'
;MSSPTPSHAAPRPARLALEDGSLWFGHAIGAEGTTVGEVVFNTSLTGYQEILTDPSYAGQIVVMTAPQIGNTGINAEDSESRGLFLRGLVLRELSEVVSNWRAARTLSDWLVQHGIVAIADLDTRALTRRLRARGSLKGAISTDAALRDEALVALAHEWPGLDGVDLVQQVSCHEPYPWHDATDPAWAYSTESS
;
A
#
# COMPACT_ATOMS: atom_id res chain seq x y z
N MET A 1 1.70 -38.51 6.33
CA MET A 1 0.84 -37.49 6.97
C MET A 1 0.53 -36.47 5.91
N SER A 2 -0.68 -36.51 5.34
CA SER A 2 -1.08 -35.58 4.29
C SER A 2 -1.32 -34.21 4.93
N SER A 3 -0.54 -33.22 4.53
CA SER A 3 -0.75 -31.83 4.91
C SER A 3 -2.15 -31.39 4.43
N PRO A 4 -2.93 -30.66 5.24
CA PRO A 4 -4.21 -30.15 4.79
C PRO A 4 -4.00 -29.16 3.65
N THR A 5 -4.64 -29.40 2.51
CA THR A 5 -4.71 -28.45 1.40
C THR A 5 -5.37 -27.17 1.91
N PRO A 6 -4.76 -25.98 1.78
CA PRO A 6 -5.41 -24.74 2.18
C PRO A 6 -6.68 -24.57 1.34
N SER A 7 -7.82 -24.54 2.02
CA SER A 7 -9.10 -24.16 1.42
C SER A 7 -8.99 -22.69 1.00
N HIS A 8 -8.74 -22.46 -0.29
CA HIS A 8 -8.83 -21.13 -0.86
C HIS A 8 -10.31 -20.75 -0.92
N ALA A 9 -10.76 -19.96 0.05
CA ALA A 9 -11.99 -19.20 -0.10
C ALA A 9 -11.90 -18.40 -1.41
N ALA A 10 -13.00 -18.32 -2.17
CA ALA A 10 -13.00 -17.60 -3.42
C ALA A 10 -12.54 -16.14 -3.19
N PRO A 11 -11.68 -15.59 -4.06
CA PRO A 11 -11.16 -14.24 -3.89
C PRO A 11 -12.31 -13.23 -3.83
N ARG A 12 -12.35 -12.40 -2.78
CA ARG A 12 -13.38 -11.36 -2.62
C ARG A 12 -13.19 -10.29 -3.70
N PRO A 13 -14.22 -9.94 -4.48
CA PRO A 13 -14.12 -8.87 -5.46
C PRO A 13 -13.77 -7.52 -4.83
N ALA A 14 -12.98 -6.73 -5.54
CA ALA A 14 -12.70 -5.34 -5.19
C ALA A 14 -12.59 -4.49 -6.47
N ARG A 15 -12.81 -3.19 -6.31
CA ARG A 15 -12.79 -2.22 -7.41
C ARG A 15 -11.99 -0.99 -7.01
N LEU A 16 -11.23 -0.45 -7.96
CA LEU A 16 -10.62 0.88 -7.90
C LEU A 16 -11.31 1.76 -8.94
N ALA A 17 -11.90 2.86 -8.50
CA ALA A 17 -12.38 3.93 -9.37
C ALA A 17 -11.42 5.12 -9.32
N LEU A 18 -11.24 5.81 -10.44
CA LEU A 18 -10.53 7.08 -10.52
C LEU A 18 -11.49 8.23 -10.81
N GLU A 19 -11.13 9.45 -10.43
CA GLU A 19 -11.93 10.66 -10.67
C GLU A 19 -12.22 10.93 -12.16
N ASP A 20 -11.42 10.36 -13.06
CA ASP A 20 -11.63 10.43 -14.51
C ASP A 20 -12.69 9.44 -15.04
N GLY A 21 -13.36 8.72 -14.14
CA GLY A 21 -14.43 7.77 -14.42
C GLY A 21 -13.95 6.37 -14.78
N SER A 22 -12.65 6.09 -14.77
CA SER A 22 -12.17 4.73 -15.02
C SER A 22 -12.36 3.80 -13.83
N LEU A 23 -12.68 2.54 -14.14
CA LEU A 23 -12.89 1.46 -13.19
C LEU A 23 -11.92 0.33 -13.48
N TRP A 24 -11.35 -0.21 -12.41
CA TRP A 24 -10.39 -1.29 -12.42
C TRP A 24 -10.88 -2.36 -11.45
N PHE A 25 -10.96 -3.59 -11.93
CA PHE A 25 -11.52 -4.72 -11.18
C PHE A 25 -10.40 -5.65 -10.78
N GLY A 26 -10.50 -6.21 -9.58
CA GLY A 26 -9.54 -7.13 -9.02
C GLY A 26 -10.12 -7.83 -7.80
N HIS A 27 -9.25 -8.28 -6.92
CA HIS A 27 -9.66 -8.90 -5.66
C HIS A 27 -9.02 -8.24 -4.45
N ALA A 28 -9.74 -8.27 -3.34
CA ALA A 28 -9.26 -7.75 -2.07
C ALA A 28 -8.12 -8.62 -1.53
N ILE A 29 -7.08 -7.96 -1.01
CA ILE A 29 -5.92 -8.59 -0.33
C ILE A 29 -5.62 -7.93 1.02
N GLY A 30 -6.54 -7.08 1.50
CA GLY A 30 -6.42 -6.37 2.76
C GLY A 30 -7.77 -6.30 3.47
N ALA A 31 -7.92 -5.29 4.32
CA ALA A 31 -9.14 -5.06 5.09
C ALA A 31 -10.37 -4.83 4.19
N GLU A 32 -11.54 -5.14 4.72
CA GLU A 32 -12.81 -4.80 4.07
C GLU A 32 -13.11 -3.32 4.26
N GLY A 33 -13.72 -2.69 3.26
CA GLY A 33 -14.20 -1.33 3.37
C GLY A 33 -14.06 -0.54 2.09
N THR A 34 -14.13 0.78 2.24
CA THR A 34 -13.93 1.75 1.17
C THR A 34 -12.95 2.81 1.65
N THR A 35 -11.95 3.12 0.82
CA THR A 35 -10.94 4.15 1.10
C THR A 35 -10.83 5.09 -0.08
N VAL A 36 -10.45 6.33 0.18
CA VAL A 36 -10.21 7.37 -0.82
C VAL A 36 -8.85 8.00 -0.60
N GLY A 37 -8.18 8.38 -1.69
CA GLY A 37 -6.86 8.98 -1.62
C GLY A 37 -6.33 9.39 -2.99
N GLU A 38 -5.18 10.05 -2.98
CA GLU A 38 -4.45 10.37 -4.20
C GLU A 38 -3.74 9.11 -4.70
N VAL A 39 -4.00 8.70 -5.94
CA VAL A 39 -3.38 7.52 -6.54
C VAL A 39 -2.03 7.89 -7.13
N VAL A 40 -0.99 7.31 -6.57
CA VAL A 40 0.40 7.47 -6.99
C VAL A 40 1.00 6.11 -7.36
N PHE A 41 2.10 6.09 -8.09
CA PHE A 41 2.81 4.85 -8.40
C PHE A 41 4.25 4.90 -7.89
N ASN A 42 4.76 3.75 -7.45
CA ASN A 42 6.15 3.59 -7.01
C ASN A 42 6.88 2.56 -7.90
N THR A 43 8.07 2.93 -8.37
CA THR A 43 8.92 2.12 -9.27
C THR A 43 9.92 1.20 -8.58
N SER A 44 9.96 1.21 -7.25
CA SER A 44 10.78 0.30 -6.46
C SER A 44 10.38 -1.15 -6.73
N LEU A 45 11.39 -1.98 -6.97
CA LEU A 45 11.23 -3.41 -7.23
C LEU A 45 11.26 -4.24 -5.95
N THR A 46 11.76 -3.67 -4.86
CA THR A 46 11.94 -4.26 -3.53
C THR A 46 11.62 -3.21 -2.48
N GLY A 47 11.62 -3.60 -1.20
CA GLY A 47 11.43 -2.66 -0.09
C GLY A 47 9.98 -2.19 0.04
N TYR A 48 9.01 -3.07 -0.22
CA TYR A 48 7.61 -2.68 -0.16
C TYR A 48 7.15 -2.39 1.27
N GLN A 49 7.74 -3.02 2.29
CA GLN A 49 7.35 -2.77 3.68
C GLN A 49 7.75 -1.36 4.12
N GLU A 50 8.96 -0.94 3.76
CA GLU A 50 9.53 0.37 3.98
C GLU A 50 8.65 1.44 3.33
N ILE A 51 8.24 1.23 2.06
CA ILE A 51 7.31 2.10 1.34
C ILE A 51 5.95 2.18 2.06
N LEU A 52 5.42 1.04 2.51
CA LEU A 52 4.12 0.99 3.17
C LEU A 52 4.13 1.71 4.53
N THR A 53 5.28 1.75 5.20
CA THR A 53 5.47 2.43 6.48
C THR A 53 5.97 3.86 6.34
N ASP A 54 6.36 4.33 5.16
CA ASP A 54 6.82 5.71 4.99
C ASP A 54 5.66 6.71 5.23
N PRO A 55 5.77 7.62 6.22
CA PRO A 55 4.79 8.65 6.48
C PRO A 55 4.48 9.58 5.30
N SER A 56 5.38 9.68 4.32
CA SER A 56 5.19 10.50 3.12
C SER A 56 3.99 10.06 2.27
N TYR A 57 3.56 8.79 2.40
CA TYR A 57 2.38 8.26 1.72
C TYR A 57 1.05 8.55 2.42
N ALA A 58 1.05 9.37 3.48
CA ALA A 58 -0.17 9.77 4.16
C ALA A 58 -1.20 10.35 3.18
N GLY A 59 -2.41 9.78 3.16
CA GLY A 59 -3.47 10.22 2.25
C GLY A 59 -3.39 9.66 0.82
N GLN A 60 -2.39 8.83 0.52
CA GLN A 60 -2.16 8.29 -0.82
C GLN A 60 -2.54 6.82 -0.95
N ILE A 61 -3.00 6.44 -2.14
CA ILE A 61 -3.18 5.06 -2.57
C ILE A 61 -1.99 4.70 -3.46
N VAL A 62 -1.19 3.74 -3.03
CA VAL A 62 0.09 3.41 -3.69
C VAL A 62 -0.11 2.26 -4.68
N VAL A 63 0.27 2.49 -5.93
CA VAL A 63 0.35 1.47 -6.98
C VAL A 63 1.79 0.98 -7.09
N MET A 64 2.02 -0.30 -6.80
CA MET A 64 3.33 -0.91 -7.02
C MET A 64 3.47 -1.29 -8.50
N THR A 65 4.54 -0.83 -9.14
CA THR A 65 4.81 -1.21 -10.54
C THR A 65 5.48 -2.58 -10.65
N ALA A 66 6.17 -3.04 -9.60
CA ALA A 66 6.70 -4.39 -9.53
C ALA A 66 5.54 -5.40 -9.54
N PRO A 67 5.58 -6.41 -10.43
CA PRO A 67 4.41 -7.25 -10.69
C PRO A 67 4.06 -8.13 -9.50
N GLN A 68 5.07 -8.67 -8.81
CA GLN A 68 4.89 -9.57 -7.67
C GLN A 68 5.38 -8.88 -6.39
N ILE A 69 4.49 -8.74 -5.42
CA ILE A 69 4.75 -8.10 -4.11
C ILE A 69 4.32 -9.06 -2.99
N GLY A 70 4.97 -8.99 -1.84
CA GLY A 70 4.65 -9.84 -0.67
C GLY A 70 5.50 -11.12 -0.55
N ASN A 71 6.38 -11.39 -1.51
CA ASN A 71 7.24 -12.58 -1.55
C ASN A 71 8.19 -12.70 -0.35
N THR A 72 8.61 -11.59 0.25
CA THR A 72 9.48 -11.58 1.44
C THR A 72 8.74 -11.49 2.77
N GLY A 73 7.40 -11.50 2.75
CA GLY A 73 6.57 -11.34 3.94
C GLY A 73 6.76 -9.99 4.61
N ILE A 74 6.51 -9.94 5.92
CA ILE A 74 6.69 -8.76 6.76
C ILE A 74 7.48 -9.17 8.01
N ASN A 75 8.36 -8.27 8.47
CA ASN A 75 9.15 -8.43 9.70
C ASN A 75 9.11 -7.13 10.53
N ALA A 76 9.79 -7.09 11.68
CA ALA A 76 9.78 -5.90 12.55
C ALA A 76 10.87 -4.87 12.20
N GLU A 77 11.91 -5.29 11.50
CA GLU A 77 13.13 -4.52 11.25
C GLU A 77 12.97 -3.58 10.04
N ASP A 78 12.14 -3.96 9.06
CA ASP A 78 11.95 -3.20 7.81
C ASP A 78 10.81 -2.15 7.93
N SER A 79 10.38 -1.80 9.15
CA SER A 79 9.38 -0.74 9.38
C SER A 79 10.07 0.61 9.61
N GLU A 80 9.90 1.55 8.69
CA GLU A 80 10.47 2.91 8.75
C GLU A 80 9.76 3.82 9.76
N SER A 81 8.64 3.37 10.33
CA SER A 81 7.82 4.17 11.22
C SER A 81 6.90 3.31 12.09
N ARG A 82 6.08 3.99 12.91
CA ARG A 82 5.14 3.36 13.85
C ARG A 82 3.98 2.58 13.21
N GLY A 83 3.76 2.66 11.90
CA GLY A 83 2.62 2.01 11.27
C GLY A 83 2.46 2.27 9.79
N LEU A 84 1.31 1.89 9.25
CA LEU A 84 0.93 2.09 7.86
C LEU A 84 0.27 3.46 7.67
N PHE A 85 0.84 4.30 6.82
CA PHE A 85 0.36 5.67 6.60
C PHE A 85 -0.44 5.83 5.30
N LEU A 86 -0.21 4.97 4.31
CA LEU A 86 -0.98 4.94 3.08
C LEU A 86 -2.48 4.66 3.32
N ARG A 87 -3.33 5.20 2.45
CA ARG A 87 -4.78 4.97 2.43
C ARG A 87 -5.17 3.63 1.82
N GLY A 88 -4.34 3.10 0.93
CA GLY A 88 -4.59 1.81 0.26
C GLY A 88 -3.49 1.39 -0.69
N LEU A 89 -3.50 0.12 -1.08
CA LEU A 89 -2.45 -0.50 -1.90
C LEU A 89 -3.06 -1.14 -3.16
N VAL A 90 -2.37 -0.99 -4.29
CA VAL A 90 -2.77 -1.56 -5.58
C VAL A 90 -1.61 -2.38 -6.15
N LEU A 91 -1.86 -3.66 -6.41
CA LEU A 91 -0.87 -4.62 -6.90
C LEU A 91 -1.30 -5.27 -8.22
N ARG A 92 -0.32 -5.78 -8.96
CA ARG A 92 -0.58 -6.72 -10.07
C ARG A 92 -0.82 -8.12 -9.51
N GLU A 93 0.09 -8.62 -8.68
CA GLU A 93 0.02 -9.96 -8.10
C GLU A 93 0.53 -9.91 -6.65
N LEU A 94 -0.25 -10.49 -5.74
CA LEU A 94 0.22 -10.82 -4.40
C LEU A 94 0.88 -12.19 -4.46
N SER A 95 2.11 -12.29 -3.96
CA SER A 95 2.81 -13.57 -3.90
C SER A 95 2.04 -14.59 -3.03
N GLU A 96 1.75 -15.75 -3.59
CA GLU A 96 1.06 -16.84 -2.89
C GLU A 96 1.91 -17.47 -1.77
N VAL A 97 3.24 -17.42 -1.93
CA VAL A 97 4.19 -18.01 -1.01
C VAL A 97 5.14 -16.95 -0.49
N VAL A 98 5.14 -16.81 0.84
CA VAL A 98 6.16 -16.03 1.55
C VAL A 98 7.38 -16.90 1.76
N SER A 99 8.53 -16.49 1.22
CA SER A 99 9.78 -17.25 1.31
C SER A 99 10.96 -16.33 1.60
N ASN A 100 11.08 -15.92 2.86
CA ASN A 100 12.26 -15.21 3.37
C ASN A 100 12.49 -15.64 4.82
N TRP A 101 13.75 -15.87 5.20
CA TRP A 101 14.12 -16.32 6.55
C TRP A 101 13.80 -15.29 7.64
N ARG A 102 13.67 -14.00 7.27
CA ARG A 102 13.26 -12.90 8.17
C ARG A 102 11.75 -12.79 8.31
N ALA A 103 10.97 -13.44 7.45
CA ALA A 103 9.52 -13.24 7.41
C ALA A 103 8.85 -13.78 8.68
N ALA A 104 8.04 -12.93 9.32
CA ALA A 104 7.25 -13.30 10.50
C ALA A 104 5.75 -13.42 10.19
N ARG A 105 5.26 -12.77 9.13
CA ARG A 105 3.85 -12.81 8.70
C ARG A 105 3.70 -12.54 7.20
N THR A 106 2.51 -12.81 6.65
CA THR A 106 2.18 -12.46 5.27
C THR A 106 1.82 -10.98 5.14
N LEU A 107 1.97 -10.43 3.93
CA LEU A 107 1.53 -9.05 3.65
C LEU A 107 0.02 -8.89 3.82
N SER A 108 -0.78 -9.85 3.35
CA SER A 108 -2.25 -9.81 3.45
C SER A 108 -2.73 -9.73 4.89
N ASP A 109 -2.23 -10.61 5.77
CA ASP A 109 -2.61 -10.61 7.19
C ASP A 109 -2.23 -9.29 7.86
N TRP A 110 -1.08 -8.74 7.50
CA TRP A 110 -0.60 -7.47 8.04
C TRP A 110 -1.46 -6.28 7.60
N LEU A 111 -1.88 -6.23 6.34
CA LEU A 111 -2.81 -5.21 5.83
C LEU A 111 -4.17 -5.30 6.52
N VAL A 112 -4.73 -6.50 6.68
CA VAL A 112 -6.00 -6.73 7.40
C VAL A 112 -5.89 -6.26 8.84
N GLN A 113 -4.81 -6.62 9.54
CA GLN A 113 -4.58 -6.24 10.93
C GLN A 113 -4.56 -4.71 11.13
N HIS A 114 -4.05 -3.96 10.15
CA HIS A 114 -3.92 -2.50 10.21
C HIS A 114 -5.10 -1.76 9.55
N GLY A 115 -6.12 -2.48 9.07
CA GLY A 115 -7.28 -1.85 8.43
C GLY A 115 -6.99 -1.24 7.05
N ILE A 116 -5.92 -1.67 6.37
CA ILE A 116 -5.57 -1.14 5.04
C ILE A 116 -6.35 -1.88 3.95
N VAL A 117 -7.14 -1.13 3.20
CA VAL A 117 -7.85 -1.63 2.02
C VAL A 117 -6.85 -1.76 0.86
N ALA A 118 -6.77 -2.96 0.29
CA ALA A 118 -5.81 -3.26 -0.77
C ALA A 118 -6.41 -4.18 -1.82
N ILE A 119 -6.00 -3.98 -3.07
CA ILE A 119 -6.52 -4.66 -4.25
C ILE A 119 -5.37 -5.22 -5.11
N ALA A 120 -5.53 -6.44 -5.61
CA ALA A 120 -4.60 -7.09 -6.53
C ALA A 120 -5.32 -7.53 -7.81
N ASP A 121 -4.53 -8.05 -8.76
CA ASP A 121 -4.96 -8.50 -10.09
C ASP A 121 -5.32 -7.37 -11.07
N LEU A 122 -4.73 -6.19 -10.88
CA LEU A 122 -4.89 -5.05 -11.79
C LEU A 122 -3.77 -5.00 -12.81
N ASP A 123 -4.05 -4.49 -14.02
CA ASP A 123 -3.01 -4.08 -14.95
C ASP A 123 -2.34 -2.78 -14.45
N THR A 124 -1.43 -2.93 -13.48
CA THR A 124 -0.70 -1.82 -12.88
C THR A 124 0.16 -1.07 -13.89
N ARG A 125 0.54 -1.70 -15.01
CA ARG A 125 1.26 -1.03 -16.10
C ARG A 125 0.34 -0.06 -16.85
N ALA A 126 -0.87 -0.49 -17.21
CA ALA A 126 -1.85 0.39 -17.83
C ALA A 126 -2.26 1.53 -16.88
N LEU A 127 -2.46 1.23 -15.58
CA LEU A 127 -2.74 2.23 -14.56
C LEU A 127 -1.60 3.25 -14.43
N THR A 128 -0.35 2.78 -14.35
CA THR A 128 0.84 3.66 -14.30
C THR A 128 0.94 4.56 -15.53
N ARG A 129 0.69 4.03 -16.74
CA ARG A 129 0.67 4.85 -17.97
C ARG A 129 -0.39 5.93 -17.92
N ARG A 130 -1.56 5.63 -17.33
CA ARG A 130 -2.66 6.58 -17.16
C ARG A 130 -2.27 7.71 -16.22
N LEU A 131 -1.74 7.37 -15.04
CA LEU A 131 -1.23 8.33 -14.06
C LEU A 131 -0.11 9.20 -14.67
N ARG A 132 0.81 8.62 -15.43
CA ARG A 132 1.86 9.40 -16.12
C ARG A 132 1.32 10.37 -17.17
N ALA A 133 0.19 10.08 -17.80
CA ALA A 133 -0.40 10.92 -18.83
C ALA A 133 -1.29 12.04 -18.25
N ARG A 134 -1.90 11.82 -17.08
CA ARG A 134 -2.87 12.74 -16.46
C ARG A 134 -2.36 13.44 -15.21
N GLY A 135 -1.22 13.02 -14.65
CA GLY A 135 -0.78 13.40 -13.32
C GLY A 135 -1.31 12.43 -12.26
N SER A 136 -1.13 12.78 -10.98
CA SER A 136 -1.84 12.07 -9.92
C SER A 136 -3.35 12.25 -10.10
N LEU A 137 -4.11 11.20 -9.81
CA LEU A 137 -5.56 11.19 -9.88
C LEU A 137 -6.11 10.82 -8.52
N LYS A 138 -7.23 11.40 -8.12
CA LYS A 138 -7.97 10.89 -6.96
C LYS A 138 -8.59 9.54 -7.29
N GLY A 139 -8.60 8.65 -6.31
CA GLY A 139 -9.16 7.32 -6.46
C GLY A 139 -9.86 6.82 -5.21
N ALA A 140 -10.72 5.83 -5.42
CA ALA A 140 -11.45 5.14 -4.38
C ALA A 140 -11.35 3.63 -4.57
N ILE A 141 -10.92 2.89 -3.54
CA ILE A 141 -10.95 1.42 -3.53
C ILE A 141 -12.14 0.99 -2.69
N SER A 142 -12.91 0.01 -3.17
CA SER A 142 -13.99 -0.60 -2.40
C SER A 142 -14.04 -2.12 -2.56
N THR A 143 -14.29 -2.81 -1.44
CA THR A 143 -14.59 -4.26 -1.40
C THR A 143 -16.10 -4.55 -1.28
N ASP A 144 -16.94 -3.51 -1.17
CA ASP A 144 -18.39 -3.68 -1.02
C ASP A 144 -19.02 -3.88 -2.40
N ALA A 145 -19.57 -5.06 -2.67
CA ALA A 145 -20.24 -5.38 -3.94
C ALA A 145 -21.58 -4.65 -4.13
N ALA A 146 -22.21 -4.14 -3.06
CA ALA A 146 -23.47 -3.42 -3.12
C ALA A 146 -23.29 -1.95 -3.56
N LEU A 147 -22.10 -1.39 -3.39
CA LEU A 147 -21.78 -0.03 -3.82
C LEU A 147 -21.81 0.05 -5.36
N ARG A 148 -22.57 0.99 -5.91
CA ARG A 148 -22.63 1.20 -7.37
C ARG A 148 -21.34 1.82 -7.89
N ASP A 149 -20.95 1.46 -9.11
CA ASP A 149 -19.74 1.98 -9.75
C ASP A 149 -19.76 3.51 -9.85
N GLU A 150 -20.90 4.11 -10.18
CA GLU A 150 -21.01 5.57 -10.27
C GLU A 150 -20.85 6.25 -8.90
N ALA A 151 -21.30 5.59 -7.83
CA ALA A 151 -21.12 6.09 -6.48
C ALA A 151 -19.65 6.00 -6.05
N LEU A 152 -18.93 4.94 -6.44
CA LEU A 152 -17.50 4.81 -6.17
C LEU A 152 -16.67 5.87 -6.92
N VAL A 153 -17.01 6.15 -8.19
CA VAL A 153 -16.41 7.26 -8.94
C VAL A 153 -16.70 8.61 -8.28
N ALA A 154 -17.94 8.83 -7.80
CA ALA A 154 -18.30 10.04 -7.08
C ALA A 154 -17.46 10.23 -5.81
N LEU A 155 -17.22 9.17 -5.02
CA LEU A 155 -16.34 9.23 -3.86
C LEU A 155 -14.91 9.68 -4.21
N ALA A 156 -14.36 9.19 -5.32
CA ALA A 156 -13.04 9.62 -5.79
C ALA A 156 -13.04 11.11 -6.17
N HIS A 157 -14.07 11.56 -6.88
CA HIS A 157 -14.19 12.94 -7.35
C HIS A 157 -14.45 13.96 -6.22
N GLU A 158 -15.28 13.59 -5.23
CA GLU A 158 -15.68 14.44 -4.10
C GLU A 158 -14.61 14.56 -3.03
N TRP A 159 -13.63 13.64 -3.00
CA TRP A 159 -12.55 13.72 -2.03
C TRP A 159 -11.76 15.04 -2.22
N PRO A 160 -11.52 15.83 -1.16
CA PRO A 160 -10.95 17.17 -1.29
C PRO A 160 -9.53 17.20 -1.87
N GLY A 161 -8.83 16.06 -1.88
CA GLY A 161 -7.42 15.99 -2.28
C GLY A 161 -6.48 16.20 -1.10
N LEU A 162 -5.20 16.36 -1.41
CA LEU A 162 -4.15 16.69 -0.44
C LEU A 162 -3.86 18.20 -0.38
N ASP A 163 -4.34 18.97 -1.36
CA ASP A 163 -4.12 20.40 -1.43
C ASP A 163 -4.73 21.11 -0.22
N GLY A 164 -3.88 21.79 0.55
CA GLY A 164 -4.29 22.50 1.76
C GLY A 164 -4.58 21.60 2.97
N VAL A 165 -4.30 20.29 2.90
CA VAL A 165 -4.39 19.37 4.04
C VAL A 165 -3.03 19.32 4.76
N ASP A 166 -3.02 19.68 6.05
CA ASP A 166 -1.84 19.50 6.90
C ASP A 166 -1.70 18.01 7.27
N LEU A 167 -1.03 17.25 6.40
CA LEU A 167 -0.66 15.86 6.66
C LEU A 167 0.46 15.75 7.70
N VAL A 168 1.30 16.78 7.84
CA VAL A 168 2.44 16.78 8.76
C VAL A 168 1.94 16.62 10.19
N GLN A 169 0.89 17.34 10.60
CA GLN A 169 0.28 17.17 11.92
C GLN A 169 -0.27 15.77 12.17
N GLN A 170 -0.72 15.06 11.13
CA GLN A 170 -1.26 13.71 11.26
C GLN A 170 -0.17 12.66 11.48
N VAL A 171 1.03 12.90 10.93
CA VAL A 171 2.13 11.94 10.97
C VAL A 171 3.23 12.29 11.97
N SER A 172 3.32 13.56 12.38
CA SER A 172 4.33 14.04 13.33
C SER A 172 4.17 13.41 14.72
N CYS A 173 5.23 13.52 15.52
CA CYS A 173 5.22 13.14 16.93
C CYS A 173 4.35 14.11 17.76
N HIS A 174 3.67 13.58 18.77
CA HIS A 174 2.85 14.38 19.69
C HIS A 174 3.70 15.18 20.69
N GLU A 175 4.84 14.62 21.08
CA GLU A 175 5.78 15.21 22.02
C GLU A 175 7.22 15.00 21.51
N PRO A 176 8.13 15.97 21.73
CA PRO A 176 9.54 15.80 21.39
C PRO A 176 10.14 14.61 22.13
N TYR A 177 10.96 13.83 21.44
CA TYR A 177 11.68 12.70 22.03
C TYR A 177 13.13 12.66 21.53
N PRO A 178 14.07 12.20 22.36
CA PRO A 178 15.43 11.98 21.93
C PRO A 178 15.56 10.67 21.16
N TRP A 179 16.29 10.70 20.04
CA TRP A 179 16.71 9.49 19.33
C TRP A 179 18.08 9.06 19.85
N HIS A 180 18.18 7.86 20.42
CA HIS A 180 19.40 7.35 21.06
C HIS A 180 20.05 6.18 20.30
N ASP A 181 19.40 5.65 19.28
CA ASP A 181 19.92 4.49 18.56
C ASP A 181 21.15 4.90 17.74
N ALA A 182 22.24 4.18 17.95
CA ALA A 182 23.49 4.40 17.22
C ALA A 182 23.34 3.93 15.78
N THR A 183 23.86 4.71 14.83
CA THR A 183 24.06 4.22 13.46
C THR A 183 25.01 3.04 13.51
N ASP A 184 24.62 1.92 12.90
CA ASP A 184 25.48 0.74 12.81
C ASP A 184 26.84 1.15 12.19
N PRO A 185 27.98 0.73 12.79
CA PRO A 185 29.31 1.07 12.30
C PRO A 185 29.55 0.79 10.81
N ALA A 186 28.88 -0.22 10.23
CA ALA A 186 28.97 -0.52 8.81
C ALA A 186 28.41 0.59 7.90
N TRP A 187 27.52 1.42 8.45
CA TRP A 187 26.85 2.54 7.79
C TRP A 187 27.28 3.90 8.34
N ALA A 188 28.14 3.90 9.37
CA ALA A 188 28.68 5.12 9.93
C ALA A 188 29.59 5.81 8.91
N TYR A 189 29.49 7.13 8.84
CA TYR A 189 30.38 7.94 8.01
C TYR A 189 31.82 7.80 8.53
N SER A 190 32.65 7.05 7.80
CA SER A 190 34.08 6.95 8.05
C SER A 190 34.78 8.22 7.56
N THR A 191 35.42 8.95 8.47
CA THR A 191 36.37 10.02 8.11
C THR A 191 37.74 9.48 7.70
N GLU A 192 37.98 8.18 7.82
CA GLU A 192 39.24 7.55 7.44
C GLU A 192 39.16 7.05 6.00
N SER A 193 39.72 7.85 5.09
CA SER A 193 40.14 7.38 3.77
C SER A 193 41.42 6.57 3.93
N SER A 194 41.43 5.32 3.48
CA SER A 194 42.66 4.52 3.29
C SER A 194 42.53 3.69 2.02
#